data_AF-A0A9Q9XGG7-F1
#
_entry.id   AF-A0A9Q9XGG7-F1
#
_cell.length_a   1.000
_cell.length_b   1.000
_cell.length_c   1.000
_cell.angle_alpha   90.00
_cell.angle_beta   90.00
_cell.angle_gamma   90.00
#
_symmetry.space_group_name_H-M   'P 1'
#
loop_
_entity.id
_entity.type
_entity.pdbx_description
1 polymer ?
#
loop_
_entity_poly.entity_id
_entity_poly.type
_entity_poly.pdbx_seq_one_letter_code
_entity_poly.pdbx_strand_id
1 'polypeptide(L)'
;MTSFKAYSDSQLTGNANFSFWQLSPHRPSPLSRQQARAKLTAAKLHLKSLFGQGSPQSSHSNLASAEHRANVTSTKERRSRIPFLKQWSQVGHSRARLSREEMESWAKSLDALLESRVGVTVFEAFLRSEFSEENLQFYSACEQYRQSSNKFSLQRRAKMITETYIQPGAPREVNLDSKTRELTLELLKAPSHTSLSHAQRRIYCLLEMDSYPRFLQSQIYITLLRDSY
;
A
#
# COMPACT_ATOMS: atom_id res chain seq x y z
N MET A 1 -55.55 38.48 36.68
CA MET A 1 -56.30 38.34 35.41
C MET A 1 -55.34 38.55 34.25
N THR A 2 -54.90 37.48 33.60
CA THR A 2 -54.78 37.33 32.13
C THR A 2 -54.20 35.94 31.84
N SER A 3 -54.93 35.21 31.01
CA SER A 3 -54.66 33.86 30.52
C SER A 3 -54.01 33.96 29.14
N PHE A 4 -53.04 33.12 28.83
CA PHE A 4 -52.77 32.74 27.44
C PHE A 4 -52.43 31.25 27.34
N LYS A 5 -53.29 30.55 26.60
CA LYS A 5 -53.15 29.21 26.03
C LYS A 5 -52.04 29.21 24.97
N ALA A 6 -51.27 28.14 24.86
CA ALA A 6 -50.63 27.75 23.61
C ALA A 6 -50.74 26.24 23.41
N TYR A 7 -51.02 25.88 22.16
CA TYR A 7 -51.47 24.61 21.59
C TYR A 7 -50.44 23.47 21.63
N SER A 8 -50.94 22.24 21.73
CA SER A 8 -50.34 21.05 21.12
C SER A 8 -50.86 20.89 19.68
N ASP A 9 -50.01 20.50 18.74
CA ASP A 9 -50.29 19.34 17.87
C ASP A 9 -49.06 18.83 17.08
N SER A 10 -48.80 17.54 17.28
CA SER A 10 -48.50 16.47 16.32
C SER A 10 -47.60 16.68 15.07
N GLN A 11 -46.54 15.85 15.06
CA GLN A 11 -46.12 14.92 13.98
C GLN A 11 -45.91 15.48 12.55
N LEU A 12 -44.64 15.60 12.14
CA LEU A 12 -44.22 15.26 10.77
C LEU A 12 -42.88 14.53 10.77
N THR A 13 -42.91 13.36 10.16
CA THR A 13 -41.81 12.44 9.85
C THR A 13 -40.96 13.00 8.71
N GLY A 14 -39.66 12.65 8.66
CA GLY A 14 -38.82 12.99 7.50
C GLY A 14 -37.36 12.57 7.65
N ASN A 15 -37.02 11.43 7.05
CA ASN A 15 -35.67 10.92 6.83
C ASN A 15 -34.70 11.99 6.29
N ALA A 16 -33.57 12.20 6.96
CA ALA A 16 -32.40 12.88 6.38
C ALA A 16 -31.38 11.84 5.92
N ASN A 17 -31.59 11.31 4.71
CA ASN A 17 -30.53 10.66 3.92
C ASN A 17 -29.55 11.73 3.45
N PHE A 18 -28.30 11.68 3.93
CA PHE A 18 -27.20 12.49 3.40
C PHE A 18 -26.72 11.92 2.06
N SER A 19 -27.40 12.32 0.98
CA SER A 19 -27.00 12.08 -0.40
C SER A 19 -26.09 13.20 -0.88
N PHE A 20 -24.78 13.15 -0.58
CA PHE A 20 -23.80 14.05 -1.19
C PHE A 20 -22.95 13.26 -2.18
N TRP A 21 -23.45 13.09 -3.42
CA TRP A 21 -22.70 12.98 -4.68
C TRP A 21 -23.72 12.90 -5.84
N GLN A 22 -24.37 14.02 -6.16
CA GLN A 22 -25.03 14.21 -7.45
C GLN A 22 -24.40 15.43 -8.14
N LEU A 23 -23.32 15.17 -8.87
CA LEU A 23 -22.85 16.01 -9.97
C LEU A 23 -22.57 15.09 -11.16
N SER A 24 -23.26 15.36 -12.26
CA SER A 24 -23.15 14.63 -13.52
C SER A 24 -21.71 14.63 -14.08
N PRO A 25 -21.29 13.57 -14.80
CA PRO A 25 -19.94 13.46 -15.32
C PRO A 25 -19.79 14.24 -16.63
N HIS A 26 -19.06 15.35 -16.61
CA HIS A 26 -18.46 15.88 -17.83
C HIS A 26 -17.31 14.97 -18.29
N ARG A 27 -17.48 14.39 -19.48
CA ARG A 27 -16.51 13.55 -20.19
C ARG A 27 -15.28 14.38 -20.59
N PRO A 28 -14.05 14.04 -20.17
CA PRO A 28 -12.85 14.65 -20.72
C PRO A 28 -12.55 14.10 -22.12
N SER A 29 -12.17 15.00 -23.03
CA SER A 29 -11.84 14.74 -24.43
C SER A 29 -10.57 13.86 -24.60
N PRO A 30 -10.41 13.14 -25.74
CA PRO A 30 -9.39 12.08 -25.88
C PRO A 30 -7.94 12.56 -26.05
N LEU A 31 -7.64 13.86 -25.97
CA LEU A 31 -6.35 14.44 -26.33
C LEU A 31 -5.40 14.73 -25.16
N SER A 32 -5.84 14.63 -23.90
CA SER A 32 -4.96 14.89 -22.73
C SER A 32 -4.25 13.65 -22.17
N ARG A 33 -4.69 12.44 -22.54
CA ARG A 33 -4.13 11.18 -22.03
C ARG A 33 -2.85 10.71 -22.74
N GLN A 34 -2.51 11.31 -23.88
CA GLN A 34 -1.32 10.94 -24.67
C GLN A 34 -0.07 11.79 -24.33
N GLN A 35 -0.25 12.95 -23.66
CA GLN A 35 0.87 13.83 -23.29
C GLN A 35 1.53 13.49 -21.93
N ALA A 36 0.88 12.70 -21.07
CA ALA A 36 1.48 12.25 -19.81
C ALA A 36 2.38 11.01 -19.98
N ARG A 37 2.27 10.28 -21.10
CA ARG A 37 3.16 9.14 -21.44
C ARG A 37 4.40 9.54 -22.25
N ALA A 38 4.53 10.80 -22.65
CA ALA A 38 5.64 11.30 -23.47
C ALA A 38 6.66 12.17 -22.70
N LYS A 39 6.61 12.21 -21.36
CA LYS A 39 7.53 13.01 -20.53
C LYS A 39 8.52 12.22 -19.66
N LEU A 40 8.64 10.90 -19.86
CA LEU A 40 9.75 10.11 -19.31
C LEU A 40 10.70 9.51 -20.36
N THR A 41 10.57 9.91 -21.64
CA THR A 41 11.45 9.42 -22.72
C THR A 41 12.22 10.56 -23.44
N ALA A 42 12.02 11.83 -23.03
CA ALA A 42 12.64 13.00 -23.66
C ALA A 42 13.67 13.74 -22.76
N ALA A 43 14.17 13.10 -21.69
CA ALA A 43 15.28 13.61 -20.87
C ALA A 43 16.63 12.92 -21.20
N LYS A 44 16.80 12.44 -22.43
CA LYS A 44 18.05 11.80 -22.89
C LYS A 44 18.63 12.35 -24.20
N LEU A 45 18.06 13.43 -24.73
CA LEU A 45 18.58 14.11 -25.93
C LEU A 45 18.56 15.63 -25.75
N HIS A 46 19.24 16.15 -24.72
CA HIS A 46 19.57 17.58 -24.66
C HIS A 46 20.71 17.90 -23.69
N LEU A 47 21.92 17.38 -23.99
CA LEU A 47 23.15 17.72 -23.24
C LEU A 47 24.39 17.87 -24.14
N LYS A 48 24.21 18.09 -25.45
CA LYS A 48 25.32 18.14 -26.43
C LYS A 48 25.30 19.35 -27.38
N SER A 49 24.73 20.46 -26.95
CA SER A 49 24.93 21.72 -27.64
C SER A 49 24.81 22.84 -26.62
N LEU A 50 25.94 23.37 -26.14
CA LEU A 50 26.08 24.74 -25.65
C LEU A 50 27.50 25.16 -25.27
N PHE A 51 28.54 24.31 -25.39
CA PHE A 51 29.92 24.76 -25.18
C PHE A 51 30.83 24.29 -26.31
N GLY A 52 31.03 25.20 -27.27
CA GLY A 52 32.35 25.78 -27.57
C GLY A 52 33.47 24.84 -27.98
N GLN A 53 33.90 25.01 -29.23
CA GLN A 53 35.17 24.53 -29.78
C GLN A 53 36.39 24.91 -28.92
N GLY A 54 37.37 24.01 -28.89
CA GLY A 54 38.74 24.30 -28.48
C GLY A 54 39.54 23.01 -28.32
N SER A 55 40.40 22.69 -29.30
CA SER A 55 41.43 21.65 -29.17
C SER A 55 42.38 21.96 -28.00
N PRO A 56 43.00 20.96 -27.35
CA PRO A 56 44.31 20.51 -27.83
C PRO A 56 44.55 19.00 -27.78
N GLN A 57 45.49 18.58 -28.61
CA GLN A 57 46.11 17.26 -28.65
C GLN A 57 46.70 16.87 -27.28
N SER A 58 46.53 15.62 -26.87
CA SER A 58 47.61 14.62 -26.95
C SER A 58 47.32 13.40 -26.06
N SER A 59 47.68 12.24 -26.63
CA SER A 59 48.11 11.01 -25.96
C SER A 59 47.09 10.27 -25.07
N HIS A 60 46.61 9.12 -25.52
CA HIS A 60 47.24 7.83 -25.23
C HIS A 60 46.47 6.67 -25.91
N SER A 61 47.24 5.67 -26.26
CA SER A 61 47.01 4.51 -27.13
C SER A 61 45.83 3.58 -26.79
N ASN A 62 45.15 3.16 -27.87
CA ASN A 62 44.59 1.85 -28.19
C ASN A 62 43.75 1.08 -27.17
N LEU A 63 42.47 1.06 -27.54
CA LEU A 63 41.36 0.23 -27.11
C LEU A 63 41.60 -1.25 -27.49
N ALA A 64 41.84 -2.08 -26.50
CA ALA A 64 41.62 -3.52 -26.58
C ALA A 64 40.65 -3.92 -25.46
N SER A 65 39.69 -4.78 -25.82
CA SER A 65 38.79 -5.52 -24.93
C SER A 65 37.62 -4.74 -24.33
N ALA A 66 36.39 -5.03 -24.79
CA ALA A 66 35.23 -5.30 -23.92
C ALA A 66 33.94 -5.56 -24.73
N GLU A 67 33.94 -6.54 -25.64
CA GLU A 67 32.70 -7.09 -26.18
C GLU A 67 32.52 -8.53 -25.72
N HIS A 68 32.16 -8.73 -24.45
CA HIS A 68 31.54 -9.96 -23.94
C HIS A 68 30.99 -9.76 -22.52
N ARG A 69 30.05 -8.83 -22.29
CA ARG A 69 29.33 -8.78 -21.01
C ARG A 69 27.95 -8.11 -21.02
N ALA A 70 27.14 -8.35 -22.05
CA ALA A 70 25.76 -7.84 -22.09
C ALA A 70 24.67 -8.94 -22.12
N ASN A 71 25.03 -10.23 -22.14
CA ASN A 71 24.03 -11.32 -22.26
C ASN A 71 23.76 -12.12 -20.97
N VAL A 72 24.28 -11.72 -19.81
CA VAL A 72 24.11 -12.48 -18.54
C VAL A 72 23.04 -11.89 -17.61
N THR A 73 22.52 -10.69 -17.86
CA THR A 73 21.55 -10.04 -16.96
C THR A 73 20.08 -10.27 -17.33
N SER A 74 19.76 -10.56 -18.60
CA SER A 74 18.35 -10.73 -19.04
C SER A 74 17.77 -12.12 -18.75
N THR A 75 18.59 -13.17 -18.67
CA THR A 75 18.14 -14.55 -18.37
C THR A 75 18.05 -14.86 -16.88
N LYS A 76 18.57 -13.98 -16.01
CA LYS A 76 18.49 -14.11 -14.55
C LYS A 76 17.22 -13.48 -13.96
N GLU A 77 16.66 -12.47 -14.62
CA GLU A 77 15.47 -11.74 -14.15
C GLU A 77 14.14 -12.48 -14.40
N ARG A 78 14.07 -13.36 -15.41
CA ARG A 78 12.90 -14.23 -15.65
C ARG A 78 12.88 -15.49 -14.78
N ARG A 79 13.97 -15.79 -14.05
CA ARG A 79 14.11 -16.98 -13.20
C ARG A 79 13.66 -16.78 -11.75
N SER A 80 13.32 -15.56 -11.33
CA SER A 80 12.99 -15.22 -9.94
C SER A 80 11.49 -15.27 -9.59
N ARG A 81 10.62 -15.67 -10.52
CA ARG A 81 9.17 -15.79 -10.26
C ARG A 81 8.74 -17.15 -9.67
N ILE A 82 9.68 -18.08 -9.50
CA ILE A 82 9.48 -19.45 -8.98
C ILE A 82 10.37 -19.86 -7.76
N PRO A 83 10.95 -18.96 -6.92
CA PRO A 83 11.52 -19.40 -5.64
C PRO A 83 10.45 -19.68 -4.57
N PHE A 84 9.29 -19.02 -4.65
CA PHE A 84 8.35 -18.93 -3.54
C PHE A 84 7.70 -20.27 -3.16
N LEU A 85 7.23 -21.07 -4.12
CA LEU A 85 6.65 -22.39 -3.83
C LEU A 85 7.66 -23.35 -3.19
N LYS A 86 8.97 -23.20 -3.49
CA LYS A 86 10.05 -23.96 -2.82
C LYS A 86 10.38 -23.40 -1.44
N GLN A 87 10.33 -22.09 -1.25
CA GLN A 87 10.57 -21.47 0.06
C GLN A 87 9.41 -21.74 1.03
N TRP A 88 8.17 -21.81 0.54
CA TRP A 88 6.99 -22.23 1.29
C TRP A 88 7.06 -23.68 1.77
N SER A 89 7.80 -24.56 1.07
CA SER A 89 8.04 -25.92 1.54
C SER A 89 9.09 -26.00 2.65
N GLN A 90 9.87 -24.93 2.88
CA GLN A 90 10.99 -24.90 3.84
C GLN A 90 10.68 -24.14 5.13
N VAL A 91 9.69 -23.23 5.13
CA VAL A 91 9.09 -22.71 6.37
C VAL A 91 8.22 -23.80 6.97
N GLY A 92 8.82 -24.62 7.84
CA GLY A 92 8.23 -25.78 8.50
C GLY A 92 7.08 -25.47 9.44
N HIS A 93 5.98 -24.96 8.92
CA HIS A 93 4.67 -25.23 9.48
C HIS A 93 4.20 -26.53 8.84
N SER A 94 3.89 -27.50 9.70
CA SER A 94 3.10 -28.67 9.36
C SER A 94 2.09 -28.30 8.28
N ARG A 95 1.85 -29.18 7.30
CA ARG A 95 0.66 -29.14 6.46
C ARG A 95 -0.60 -29.23 7.34
N ALA A 96 -0.88 -28.20 8.14
CA ALA A 96 -2.21 -27.88 8.59
C ALA A 96 -2.94 -27.68 7.27
N ARG A 97 -3.70 -28.70 6.87
CA ARG A 97 -4.54 -28.65 5.69
C ARG A 97 -5.41 -27.43 5.89
N LEU A 98 -5.09 -26.35 5.19
CA LEU A 98 -5.95 -25.18 5.16
C LEU A 98 -7.26 -25.67 4.56
N SER A 99 -8.34 -25.48 5.30
CA SER A 99 -9.65 -25.93 4.83
C SER A 99 -10.07 -25.04 3.67
N ARG A 100 -10.75 -25.62 2.67
CA ARG A 100 -11.32 -24.83 1.58
C ARG A 100 -12.15 -23.66 2.10
N GLU A 101 -12.92 -23.89 3.17
CA GLU A 101 -13.77 -22.87 3.81
C GLU A 101 -12.96 -21.70 4.37
N GLU A 102 -11.80 -21.96 4.97
CA GLU A 102 -10.92 -20.88 5.46
C GLU A 102 -10.44 -20.01 4.28
N MET A 103 -9.98 -20.62 3.19
CA MET A 103 -9.51 -19.86 2.02
C MET A 103 -10.64 -19.11 1.31
N GLU A 104 -11.83 -19.69 1.22
CA GLU A 104 -13.01 -19.02 0.69
C GLU A 104 -13.46 -17.86 1.59
N SER A 105 -13.27 -17.99 2.92
CA SER A 105 -13.56 -16.89 3.85
C SER A 105 -12.70 -15.66 3.58
N TRP A 106 -11.43 -15.85 3.18
CA TRP A 106 -10.53 -14.74 2.85
C TRP A 106 -10.99 -13.90 1.67
N ALA A 107 -11.82 -14.44 0.77
CA ALA A 107 -12.37 -13.71 -0.37
C ALA A 107 -13.60 -12.87 -0.02
N LYS A 108 -14.19 -13.05 1.16
CA LYS A 108 -15.40 -12.32 1.59
C LYS A 108 -15.13 -10.85 1.85
N SER A 109 -13.99 -10.54 2.47
CA SER A 109 -13.53 -9.16 2.74
C SER A 109 -12.06 -9.16 3.14
N LEU A 110 -11.41 -8.00 3.01
CA LEU A 110 -10.06 -7.82 3.55
C LEU A 110 -10.05 -8.03 5.07
N ASP A 111 -11.08 -7.61 5.80
CA ASP A 111 -11.21 -7.89 7.24
C ASP A 111 -11.15 -9.40 7.54
N ALA A 112 -11.90 -10.24 6.81
CA ALA A 112 -11.89 -11.69 7.01
C ALA A 112 -10.51 -12.31 6.74
N LEU A 113 -9.79 -11.79 5.73
CA LEU A 113 -8.40 -12.17 5.47
C LEU A 113 -7.46 -11.76 6.61
N LEU A 114 -7.63 -10.56 7.17
CA LEU A 114 -6.79 -10.01 8.23
C LEU A 114 -7.05 -10.65 9.60
N GLU A 115 -8.21 -11.26 9.82
CA GLU A 115 -8.52 -12.06 11.01
C GLU A 115 -7.82 -13.44 11.00
N SER A 116 -7.53 -14.01 9.82
CA SER A 116 -6.78 -15.27 9.72
C SER A 116 -5.27 -15.02 9.81
N ARG A 117 -4.62 -15.65 10.80
CA ARG A 117 -3.14 -15.61 10.93
C ARG A 117 -2.45 -16.19 9.68
N VAL A 118 -3.02 -17.24 9.09
CA VAL A 118 -2.47 -17.82 7.87
C VAL A 118 -2.74 -16.88 6.69
N GLY A 119 -3.96 -16.36 6.58
CA GLY A 119 -4.34 -15.37 5.57
C GLY A 119 -3.38 -14.18 5.53
N VAL A 120 -3.12 -13.56 6.68
CA VAL A 120 -2.12 -12.49 6.84
C VAL A 120 -0.74 -12.91 6.36
N THR A 121 -0.28 -14.11 6.72
CA THR A 121 1.05 -14.60 6.32
C THR A 121 1.16 -14.79 4.81
N VAL A 122 0.13 -15.34 4.18
CA VAL A 122 0.07 -15.53 2.72
C VAL A 122 -0.01 -14.18 2.03
N PHE A 123 -0.84 -13.26 2.53
CA PHE A 123 -1.02 -11.94 1.95
C PHE A 123 0.26 -11.10 2.09
N GLU A 124 0.94 -11.14 3.22
CA GLU A 124 2.25 -10.48 3.40
C GLU A 124 3.29 -11.01 2.39
N ALA A 125 3.30 -12.32 2.14
CA ALA A 125 4.18 -12.90 1.14
C ALA A 125 3.87 -12.42 -0.28
N PHE A 126 2.58 -12.29 -0.62
CA PHE A 126 2.15 -11.69 -1.88
C PHE A 126 2.61 -10.23 -1.99
N LEU A 127 2.35 -9.40 -0.97
CA LEU A 127 2.77 -7.99 -0.95
C LEU A 127 4.29 -7.85 -1.06
N ARG A 128 5.05 -8.74 -0.43
CA ARG A 128 6.52 -8.76 -0.53
C ARG A 128 7.01 -9.07 -1.94
N SER A 129 6.28 -9.91 -2.68
CA SER A 129 6.59 -10.17 -4.10
C SER A 129 6.34 -8.95 -4.99
N GLU A 130 5.58 -7.98 -4.49
CA GLU A 130 5.24 -6.72 -5.17
C GLU A 130 5.86 -5.49 -4.50
N PHE A 131 6.76 -5.70 -3.53
CA PHE A 131 7.45 -4.64 -2.79
C PHE A 131 6.49 -3.63 -2.12
N SER A 132 5.42 -4.14 -1.51
CA SER A 132 4.39 -3.33 -0.85
C SER A 132 3.99 -3.84 0.56
N GLU A 133 4.81 -4.72 1.16
CA GLU A 133 4.49 -5.35 2.44
C GLU A 133 4.46 -4.38 3.63
N GLU A 134 5.10 -3.21 3.51
CA GLU A 134 5.10 -2.17 4.54
C GLU A 134 3.69 -1.69 4.90
N ASN A 135 2.76 -1.72 3.94
CA ASN A 135 1.37 -1.32 4.16
C ASN A 135 0.66 -2.25 5.16
N LEU A 136 0.85 -3.56 5.00
CA LEU A 136 0.28 -4.55 5.91
C LEU A 136 1.00 -4.53 7.27
N GLN A 137 2.32 -4.39 7.27
CA GLN A 137 3.10 -4.29 8.51
C GLN A 137 2.71 -3.06 9.34
N PHE A 138 2.49 -1.92 8.69
CA PHE A 138 1.98 -0.71 9.33
C PHE A 138 0.56 -0.93 9.89
N TYR A 139 -0.34 -1.55 9.12
CA TYR A 139 -1.68 -1.85 9.60
C TYR A 139 -1.64 -2.74 10.85
N SER A 140 -0.85 -3.81 10.84
CA SER A 140 -0.67 -4.67 12.02
C SER A 140 -0.03 -3.95 13.20
N ALA A 141 0.92 -3.04 12.95
CA ALA A 141 1.52 -2.21 14.00
C ALA A 141 0.49 -1.28 14.65
N CYS A 142 -0.44 -0.73 13.85
CA CYS A 142 -1.56 0.08 14.34
C CYS A 142 -2.53 -0.73 15.21
N GLU A 143 -2.88 -1.96 14.81
CA GLU A 143 -3.72 -2.85 15.64
C GLU A 143 -3.06 -3.11 17.00
N GLN A 144 -1.78 -3.45 17.02
CA GLN A 144 -1.07 -3.69 18.27
C GLN A 144 -0.89 -2.40 19.10
N TYR A 145 -0.74 -1.24 18.45
CA TYR A 145 -0.73 0.05 19.13
C TYR A 145 -2.05 0.30 19.85
N ARG A 146 -3.19 0.04 19.19
CA ARG A 146 -4.51 0.19 19.77
C ARG A 146 -4.73 -0.73 20.98
N GLN A 147 -4.12 -1.91 20.98
CA GLN A 147 -4.20 -2.89 22.06
C GLN A 147 -3.20 -2.67 23.22
N SER A 148 -2.44 -1.56 23.21
CA SER A 148 -1.46 -1.25 24.26
C SER A 148 -2.11 -1.20 25.65
N SER A 149 -1.57 -1.90 26.65
CA SER A 149 -2.20 -1.98 27.97
C SER A 149 -1.93 -0.78 28.88
N ASN A 150 -0.88 0.01 28.60
CA ASN A 150 -0.50 1.15 29.42
C ASN A 150 0.16 2.28 28.61
N LYS A 151 0.21 3.48 29.20
CA LYS A 151 0.74 4.69 28.58
C LYS A 151 2.20 4.56 28.12
N PHE A 152 3.04 3.82 28.85
CA PHE A 152 4.44 3.61 28.47
C PHE A 152 4.55 2.79 27.17
N SER A 153 3.84 1.66 27.08
CA SER A 153 3.79 0.83 25.88
C SER A 153 3.20 1.57 24.68
N LEU A 154 2.17 2.40 24.92
CA LEU A 154 1.54 3.25 23.92
C LEU A 154 2.54 4.26 23.36
N GLN A 155 3.23 5.02 24.22
CA GLN A 155 4.24 6.01 23.79
C GLN A 155 5.42 5.35 23.06
N ARG A 156 5.91 4.21 23.56
CA ARG A 156 6.99 3.47 22.90
C ARG A 156 6.59 3.03 21.50
N ARG A 157 5.38 2.48 21.33
CA ARG A 157 4.86 2.05 20.02
C ARG A 157 4.60 3.23 19.09
N ALA A 158 4.05 4.34 19.59
CA ALA A 158 3.89 5.58 18.82
C ALA A 158 5.23 6.02 18.20
N LYS A 159 6.30 6.08 19.01
CA LYS A 159 7.64 6.45 18.54
C LYS A 159 8.16 5.50 17.46
N MET A 160 8.12 4.19 17.71
CA MET A 160 8.57 3.18 16.74
C MET A 160 7.79 3.27 15.42
N ILE A 161 6.47 3.40 15.47
CA ILE A 161 5.63 3.50 14.27
C ILE A 161 5.95 4.78 13.50
N THR A 162 6.16 5.89 14.20
CA THR A 162 6.49 7.18 13.60
C THR A 162 7.81 7.11 12.82
N GLU A 163 8.86 6.59 13.45
CA GLU A 163 10.21 6.48 12.88
C GLU A 163 10.29 5.43 11.76
N THR A 164 9.47 4.39 11.81
CA THR A 164 9.53 3.28 10.84
C THR A 164 8.67 3.51 9.61
N TYR A 165 7.48 4.12 9.76
CA TYR A 165 6.46 4.15 8.71
C TYR A 165 5.93 5.55 8.34
N ILE A 166 5.96 6.54 9.22
CA ILE A 166 5.21 7.80 9.02
C ILE A 166 6.11 8.97 8.61
N GLN A 167 7.27 9.11 9.24
CA GLN A 167 8.16 10.23 8.96
C GLN A 167 8.60 10.24 7.49
N PRO A 168 8.70 11.41 6.85
CA PRO A 168 9.30 11.50 5.52
C PRO A 168 10.72 10.90 5.52
N GLY A 169 10.98 9.99 4.59
CA GLY A 169 12.26 9.27 4.51
C GLY A 169 12.39 8.09 5.48
N ALA A 170 11.31 7.68 6.16
CA ALA A 170 11.33 6.50 7.01
C ALA A 170 11.67 5.24 6.20
N PRO A 171 12.39 4.26 6.79
CA PRO A 171 12.89 3.09 6.06
C PRO A 171 11.78 2.20 5.47
N ARG A 172 10.56 2.26 6.03
CA ARG A 172 9.37 1.57 5.54
C ARG A 172 8.20 2.55 5.41
N GLU A 173 8.49 3.75 4.89
CA GLU A 173 7.50 4.81 4.72
C GLU A 173 6.26 4.33 3.96
N VAL A 174 5.07 4.51 4.56
CA VAL A 174 3.78 4.17 3.92
C VAL A 174 3.22 5.33 3.11
N ASN A 175 2.44 5.02 2.08
CA ASN A 175 1.84 6.02 1.19
C ASN A 175 0.67 6.76 1.84
N LEU A 176 0.97 7.85 2.55
CA LEU A 176 0.00 8.79 3.13
C LEU A 176 0.07 10.15 2.42
N ASP A 177 -1.10 10.74 2.14
CA ASP A 177 -1.17 12.13 1.71
C ASP A 177 -0.70 13.08 2.83
N SER A 178 -0.21 14.27 2.44
CA SER A 178 0.41 15.23 3.36
C SER A 178 -0.52 15.58 4.53
N LYS A 179 -1.80 15.81 4.26
CA LYS A 179 -2.78 16.18 5.29
C LYS A 179 -2.96 15.06 6.33
N THR A 180 -3.12 13.82 5.88
CA THR A 180 -3.24 12.66 6.77
C THR A 180 -1.96 12.46 7.60
N ARG A 181 -0.79 12.62 6.97
CA ARG A 181 0.50 12.48 7.66
C ARG A 181 0.69 13.54 8.74
N GLU A 182 0.50 14.81 8.41
CA GLU A 182 0.63 15.94 9.34
C GLU A 182 -0.30 15.79 10.54
N LEU A 183 -1.58 15.47 10.29
CA LEU A 183 -2.54 15.19 11.35
C LEU A 183 -2.08 14.04 12.26
N THR A 184 -1.59 12.95 11.65
CA THR A 184 -1.13 11.79 12.42
C THR A 184 0.08 12.13 13.29
N LEU A 185 1.05 12.87 12.75
CA LEU A 185 2.21 13.33 13.52
C LEU A 185 1.80 14.25 14.68
N GLU A 186 0.83 15.14 14.48
CA GLU A 186 0.30 15.99 15.55
C GLU A 186 -0.35 15.17 16.67
N LEU A 187 -1.22 14.22 16.31
CA LEU A 187 -1.89 13.34 17.26
C LEU A 187 -0.93 12.42 18.03
N LEU A 188 0.26 12.14 17.48
CA LEU A 188 1.28 11.33 18.13
C LEU A 188 2.20 12.14 19.06
N LYS A 189 2.10 13.47 19.12
CA LYS A 189 2.75 14.27 20.17
C LYS A 189 2.18 13.99 21.55
N ALA A 190 0.87 13.69 21.62
CA ALA A 190 0.18 13.21 22.81
C ALA A 190 -0.59 11.92 22.49
N PRO A 191 0.10 10.76 22.44
CA PRO A 191 -0.47 9.49 21.98
C PRO A 191 -1.73 9.06 22.75
N SER A 192 -2.78 8.74 22.01
CA SER A 192 -4.01 8.07 22.47
C SER A 192 -4.29 6.84 21.61
N HIS A 193 -5.20 5.97 22.03
CA HIS A 193 -5.55 4.75 21.27
C HIS A 193 -6.12 5.02 19.86
N THR A 194 -6.52 6.26 19.57
CA THR A 194 -7.09 6.67 18.28
C THR A 194 -6.15 7.53 17.44
N SER A 195 -4.94 7.87 17.93
CA SER A 195 -4.00 8.75 17.21
C SER A 195 -3.62 8.25 15.82
N LEU A 196 -3.67 6.93 15.58
CA LEU A 196 -3.33 6.31 14.28
C LEU A 196 -4.55 6.00 13.39
N SER A 197 -5.78 6.20 13.86
CA SER A 197 -6.99 5.71 13.18
C SER A 197 -7.14 6.23 11.75
N HIS A 198 -6.81 7.50 11.49
CA HIS A 198 -6.91 8.09 10.15
C HIS A 198 -5.88 7.49 9.19
N ALA A 199 -4.61 7.44 9.59
CA ALA A 199 -3.55 6.83 8.78
C ALA A 199 -3.80 5.34 8.53
N GLN A 200 -4.20 4.60 9.57
CA GLN A 200 -4.53 3.18 9.44
C GLN A 200 -5.67 2.96 8.45
N ARG A 201 -6.75 3.74 8.54
CA ARG A 201 -7.87 3.66 7.57
C ARG A 201 -7.41 3.94 6.15
N ARG A 202 -6.52 4.94 5.96
CA ARG A 202 -5.99 5.28 4.63
C ARG A 202 -5.24 4.11 4.00
N ILE A 203 -4.42 3.42 4.79
CA ILE A 203 -3.64 2.25 4.36
C ILE A 203 -4.52 1.01 4.18
N TYR A 204 -5.51 0.80 5.05
CA TYR A 204 -6.51 -0.25 4.84
C TYR A 204 -7.21 -0.07 3.48
N CYS A 205 -7.71 1.12 3.16
CA CYS A 205 -8.32 1.38 1.86
C CYS A 205 -7.36 1.20 0.69
N LEU A 206 -6.05 1.48 0.87
CA LEU A 206 -5.05 1.23 -0.17
C LEU A 206 -4.90 -0.27 -0.43
N LEU A 207 -4.77 -1.08 0.64
CA LEU A 207 -4.72 -2.53 0.53
C LEU A 207 -6.00 -3.09 -0.11
N GLU A 208 -7.16 -2.63 0.35
CA GLU A 208 -8.48 -3.10 -0.09
C GLU A 208 -8.77 -2.81 -1.57
N MET A 209 -8.36 -1.63 -2.05
CA MET A 209 -8.67 -1.19 -3.42
C MET A 209 -7.63 -1.63 -4.45
N ASP A 210 -6.39 -1.87 -4.05
CA ASP A 210 -5.32 -2.23 -4.98
C ASP A 210 -4.81 -3.66 -4.77
N SER A 211 -4.20 -3.95 -3.63
CA SER A 211 -3.44 -5.19 -3.46
C SER A 211 -4.32 -6.40 -3.18
N TYR A 212 -5.40 -6.25 -2.43
CA TYR A 212 -6.30 -7.35 -2.05
C TYR A 212 -7.04 -7.97 -3.25
N PRO A 213 -7.63 -7.20 -4.20
CA PRO A 213 -8.23 -7.78 -5.39
C PRO A 213 -7.21 -8.54 -6.27
N ARG A 214 -5.97 -8.03 -6.33
CA ARG A 214 -4.89 -8.66 -7.08
C ARG A 214 -4.37 -9.93 -6.38
N PHE A 215 -4.35 -9.93 -5.05
CA PHE A 215 -4.05 -11.11 -4.23
C PHE A 215 -5.02 -12.26 -4.51
N LEU A 216 -6.34 -11.99 -4.53
CA LEU A 216 -7.36 -13.00 -4.83
C LEU A 216 -7.29 -13.56 -6.27
N GLN A 217 -6.63 -12.84 -7.17
CA GLN A 217 -6.37 -13.29 -8.55
C GLN A 217 -4.96 -13.89 -8.72
N SER A 218 -4.15 -13.85 -7.68
CA SER A 218 -2.76 -14.28 -7.74
C SER A 218 -2.64 -15.80 -7.83
N GLN A 219 -1.56 -16.27 -8.46
CA GLN A 219 -1.27 -17.70 -8.52
C GLN A 219 -1.08 -18.30 -7.13
N ILE A 220 -0.61 -17.52 -6.15
CA ILE A 220 -0.42 -17.97 -4.76
C ILE A 220 -1.77 -18.41 -4.19
N TYR A 221 -2.78 -17.53 -4.24
CA TYR A 221 -4.11 -17.82 -3.69
C TYR A 221 -4.83 -18.92 -4.49
N ILE A 222 -4.78 -18.88 -5.83
CA ILE A 222 -5.43 -19.88 -6.69
C ILE A 222 -4.84 -21.28 -6.48
N THR A 223 -3.52 -21.38 -6.27
CA THR A 223 -2.87 -22.68 -5.99
C THR A 223 -3.30 -23.22 -4.63
N LEU A 224 -3.35 -22.35 -3.60
CA LEU A 224 -3.83 -22.74 -2.27
C LEU A 224 -5.28 -23.25 -2.31
N LEU A 225 -6.18 -22.54 -3.01
CA LEU A 225 -7.56 -22.98 -3.22
C LEU A 225 -7.70 -24.28 -4.03
N ARG A 226 -6.71 -24.64 -4.83
CA ARG A 226 -6.72 -25.90 -5.58
C ARG A 226 -6.23 -27.06 -4.72
N ASP A 227 -5.19 -26.81 -3.94
CA ASP A 227 -4.54 -27.79 -3.08
C ASP A 227 -5.27 -27.95 -1.72
N SER A 228 -6.27 -27.10 -1.46
CA SER A 228 -7.20 -27.20 -0.35
C SER A 228 -8.05 -28.47 -0.45
N TYR A 229 -8.27 -29.12 0.69
CA TYR A 229 -9.10 -30.31 0.76
C TYR A 229 -10.53 -30.00 1.18
#